data_AF-A0ABD5PIG9-F1
#
_entry.id   AF-A0ABD5PIG9-F1
#
_cell.length_a   1.000
_cell.length_b   1.000
_cell.length_c   1.000
_cell.angle_alpha   90.00
_cell.angle_beta   90.00
_cell.angle_gamma   90.00
#
_symmetry.space_group_name_H-M   'P 1'
#
loop_
_entity.id
_entity.type
_entity.pdbx_description
1 polymer ?
#
loop_
_entity_poly.entity_id
_entity_poly.type
_entity_poly.pdbx_seq_one_letter_code
_entity_poly.pdbx_strand_id
1 'polypeptide(L)'
;MSIYEADAVESIDLEPRDVRALTECQSVLEDMGRVKNADDLYLVVSQSGNEYLVDARSGACECPDSIHRSPEGGCKHYRRVMFATGARSVPAWVETTAIDAHLGEHVSSSPRVAVTDGGVFAGFGSKADMGTQTSSDKTIERPDDCDCIPDASLPCFACWMSGFETANPDGEPVNVDD
;
A
#
# COMPACT_ATOMS: atom_id res chain seq x y z
N MET A 1 36.52 32.17 26.42
CA MET A 1 35.65 31.46 27.39
C MET A 1 34.32 31.26 26.69
N SER A 2 34.28 30.29 25.78
CA SER A 2 33.80 28.91 26.00
C SER A 2 32.28 28.85 25.86
N ILE A 3 31.84 28.53 24.65
CA ILE A 3 31.09 27.32 24.26
C ILE A 3 29.61 27.38 24.64
N TYR A 4 28.80 27.89 23.72
CA TYR A 4 27.46 27.36 23.53
C TYR A 4 27.24 27.27 22.02
N GLU A 5 28.06 26.44 21.37
CA GLU A 5 27.58 25.76 20.16
C GLU A 5 26.41 24.92 20.66
N ALA A 6 25.20 25.37 20.38
CA ALA A 6 24.02 24.58 20.59
C ALA A 6 24.09 23.46 19.57
N ASP A 7 24.63 22.31 19.97
CA ASP A 7 24.37 21.04 19.30
C ASP A 7 22.85 20.96 19.11
N ALA A 8 22.41 21.18 17.88
CA ALA A 8 21.04 20.94 17.48
C ALA A 8 20.80 19.46 17.73
N VAL A 9 20.11 19.14 18.82
CA VAL A 9 19.56 17.81 19.01
C VAL A 9 18.53 17.67 17.90
N GLU A 10 18.96 17.11 16.76
CA GLU A 10 18.09 16.66 15.69
C GLU A 10 16.96 15.89 16.36
N SER A 11 15.77 16.48 16.40
CA SER A 11 14.63 15.84 17.04
C SER A 11 14.42 14.52 16.33
N ILE A 12 14.46 13.40 17.07
CA ILE A 12 14.14 12.07 16.55
C ILE A 12 12.63 11.98 16.21
N ASP A 13 11.87 13.06 16.43
CA ASP A 13 10.44 13.13 16.20
C ASP A 13 10.11 13.32 14.72
N LEU A 14 9.03 12.68 14.27
CA LEU A 14 8.53 12.88 12.92
C LEU A 14 7.93 14.28 12.81
N GLU A 15 8.17 14.95 11.68
CA GLU A 15 7.44 16.18 11.43
C GLU A 15 5.92 15.90 11.40
N PRO A 16 5.07 16.81 11.94
CA PRO A 16 3.63 16.59 11.97
C PRO A 16 2.99 16.29 10.60
N ARG A 17 3.63 16.74 9.51
CA ARG A 17 3.19 16.45 8.14
C ARG A 17 3.58 15.06 7.66
N ASP A 18 4.70 14.53 8.14
CA ASP A 18 5.08 13.14 7.90
C ASP A 18 4.09 12.22 8.62
N VAL A 19 3.75 12.54 9.87
CA VAL A 19 2.70 11.82 10.62
C VAL A 19 1.41 11.79 9.82
N ARG A 20 0.90 12.95 9.39
CA ARG A 20 -0.34 13.01 8.61
C ARG A 20 -0.25 12.29 7.26
N ALA A 21 0.89 12.36 6.58
CA ALA A 21 1.09 11.65 5.32
C ALA A 21 1.11 10.12 5.52
N LEU A 22 1.58 9.63 6.66
CA LEU A 22 1.62 8.20 6.97
C LEU A 22 0.27 7.69 7.48
N THR A 23 -0.44 8.46 8.31
CA THR A 23 -1.62 7.96 9.05
C THR A 23 -2.97 8.34 8.47
N GLU A 24 -3.08 9.43 7.71
CA GLU A 24 -4.37 9.79 7.08
C GLU A 24 -4.63 8.90 5.85
N CYS A 25 -5.90 8.53 5.67
CA CYS A 25 -6.34 7.76 4.51
C CYS A 25 -6.16 8.56 3.21
N GLN A 26 -5.21 8.14 2.37
CA GLN A 26 -4.93 8.79 1.09
C GLN A 26 -4.47 7.79 0.02
N SER A 27 -5.09 7.81 -1.15
CA SER A 27 -4.68 7.00 -2.29
C SER A 27 -3.71 7.79 -3.17
N VAL A 28 -2.60 7.16 -3.54
CA VAL A 28 -1.64 7.68 -4.53
C VAL A 28 -1.79 6.89 -5.80
N LEU A 29 -2.22 7.53 -6.88
CA LEU A 29 -2.43 6.91 -8.18
C LEU A 29 -1.33 7.33 -9.15
N GLU A 30 -0.78 6.37 -9.87
CA GLU A 30 0.09 6.59 -11.04
C GLU A 30 -0.61 6.10 -12.32
N ASP A 31 -0.18 6.63 -13.47
CA ASP A 31 -0.64 6.23 -14.82
C ASP A 31 -2.17 6.16 -15.01
N MET A 32 -2.92 7.00 -14.30
CA MET A 32 -4.38 7.06 -14.39
C MET A 32 -4.90 8.50 -14.34
N GLY A 33 -6.07 8.73 -14.95
CA GLY A 33 -6.76 10.02 -14.88
C GLY A 33 -5.90 11.16 -15.44
N ARG A 34 -5.68 12.18 -14.61
CA ARG A 34 -4.89 13.38 -14.98
C ARG A 34 -3.39 13.11 -15.15
N VAL A 35 -2.88 11.97 -14.67
CA VAL A 35 -1.45 11.61 -14.68
C VAL A 35 -1.14 10.41 -15.59
N LYS A 36 -2.06 10.08 -16.50
CA LYS A 36 -1.87 8.99 -17.47
C LYS A 36 -0.68 9.29 -18.40
N ASN A 37 0.21 8.31 -18.57
CA ASN A 37 1.47 8.39 -19.31
C ASN A 37 2.37 9.57 -18.86
N ALA A 38 2.33 9.93 -17.58
CA ALA A 38 3.06 11.07 -17.05
C ALA A 38 3.99 10.62 -15.91
N ASP A 39 5.25 10.37 -16.25
CA ASP A 39 6.26 9.95 -15.29
C ASP A 39 6.48 11.00 -14.18
N ASP A 40 6.74 10.54 -12.96
CA ASP A 40 6.92 11.36 -11.74
C ASP A 40 5.72 12.24 -11.36
N LEU A 41 4.57 12.10 -12.04
CA LEU A 41 3.34 12.78 -11.72
C LEU A 41 2.34 11.82 -11.08
N TYR A 42 1.79 12.23 -9.94
CA TYR A 42 0.89 11.41 -9.14
C TYR A 42 -0.40 12.16 -8.86
N LEU A 43 -1.52 11.44 -8.89
CA LEU A 43 -2.81 11.95 -8.46
C LEU A 43 -3.07 11.45 -7.03
N VAL A 44 -3.13 12.36 -6.07
CA VAL A 44 -3.41 12.03 -4.67
C VAL A 44 -4.87 12.31 -4.36
N VAL A 45 -5.61 11.26 -4.00
CA VAL A 45 -6.98 11.36 -3.52
C VAL A 45 -6.95 11.37 -2.00
N SER A 46 -7.37 12.49 -1.41
CA SER A 46 -7.43 12.66 0.04
C SER A 46 -8.71 12.06 0.64
N GLN A 47 -8.70 11.79 1.94
CA GLN A 47 -9.89 11.33 2.68
C GLN A 47 -11.14 12.20 2.47
N SER A 48 -10.97 13.50 2.21
CA SER A 48 -12.11 14.40 1.94
C SER A 48 -12.66 14.29 0.50
N GLY A 49 -12.13 13.36 -0.30
CA GLY A 49 -12.47 13.19 -1.72
C GLY A 49 -11.83 14.22 -2.65
N ASN A 50 -10.96 15.10 -2.14
CA ASN A 50 -10.27 16.07 -3.00
C ASN A 50 -9.07 15.41 -3.66
N GLU A 51 -8.89 15.71 -4.95
CA GLU A 51 -7.77 15.24 -5.76
C GLU A 51 -6.73 16.34 -5.94
N TYR A 52 -5.45 15.99 -5.78
CA TYR A 52 -4.35 16.92 -5.98
C TYR A 52 -3.28 16.29 -6.87
N LEU A 53 -2.86 17.03 -7.89
CA LEU A 53 -1.73 16.64 -8.72
C LEU A 53 -0.43 16.98 -7.98
N VAL A 54 0.48 16.01 -7.93
CA VAL A 54 1.77 16.10 -7.27
C VAL A 54 2.86 15.76 -8.27
N ASP A 55 3.81 16.66 -8.42
CA ASP A 55 5.04 16.46 -9.17
C ASP A 55 6.14 16.05 -8.20
N ALA A 56 6.50 14.76 -8.21
CA ALA A 56 7.52 14.22 -7.34
C ALA A 56 8.93 14.74 -7.69
N ARG A 57 9.15 15.15 -8.94
CA ARG A 57 10.45 15.62 -9.44
C ARG A 57 10.73 17.04 -8.96
N SER A 58 9.73 17.94 -9.03
CA SER A 58 9.88 19.33 -8.60
C SER A 58 9.48 19.57 -7.14
N GLY A 59 8.80 18.61 -6.51
CA GLY A 59 8.24 18.77 -5.17
C GLY A 59 6.96 19.63 -5.13
N ALA A 60 6.37 19.93 -6.29
CA ALA A 60 5.17 20.75 -6.39
C ALA A 60 3.90 19.95 -6.12
N CYS A 61 2.91 20.61 -5.51
CA CYS A 61 1.57 20.05 -5.33
C CYS A 61 0.52 21.15 -5.53
N GLU A 62 -0.61 20.81 -6.15
CA GLU A 62 -1.73 21.74 -6.37
C GLU A 62 -2.52 22.07 -5.09
N CYS A 63 -2.22 21.43 -3.96
CA CYS A 63 -2.99 21.67 -2.74
C CYS A 63 -2.71 23.05 -2.13
N PRO A 64 -3.68 23.64 -1.42
CA PRO A 64 -3.52 24.97 -0.81
C PRO A 64 -2.32 25.08 0.15
N ASP A 65 -1.98 24.03 0.89
CA ASP A 65 -0.83 24.03 1.82
C ASP A 65 0.51 24.14 1.07
N SER A 66 0.59 23.67 -0.17
CA SER A 66 1.81 23.77 -0.99
C SER A 66 2.16 25.22 -1.32
N ILE A 67 1.16 26.10 -1.47
CA ILE A 67 1.37 27.51 -1.86
C ILE A 67 2.29 28.23 -0.86
N HIS A 68 2.25 27.83 0.41
CA HIS A 68 3.03 28.45 1.47
C HIS A 68 4.31 27.68 1.84
N ARG A 69 4.55 26.52 1.22
CA ARG A 69 5.55 25.53 1.66
C ARG A 69 6.31 24.85 0.52
N SER A 70 6.18 25.35 -0.70
CA SER A 70 6.93 24.83 -1.85
C SER A 70 8.16 25.70 -2.09
N PRO A 71 9.34 25.11 -2.38
CA PRO A 71 9.65 23.67 -2.40
C PRO A 71 10.11 23.11 -1.04
N GLU A 72 10.61 23.97 -0.14
CA GLU A 72 11.16 23.55 1.15
C GLU A 72 10.06 23.33 2.19
N GLY A 73 10.05 22.12 2.77
CA GLY A 73 9.14 21.78 3.85
C GLY A 73 7.80 21.19 3.41
N GLY A 74 7.52 21.06 2.10
CA GLY A 74 6.50 20.23 1.43
C GLY A 74 5.06 20.25 1.99
N CYS A 75 4.08 19.82 1.21
CA CYS A 75 2.75 19.51 1.78
C CYS A 75 2.68 18.04 2.25
N LYS A 76 1.58 17.64 2.89
CA LYS A 76 1.35 16.23 3.24
C LYS A 76 1.22 15.32 2.01
N HIS A 77 0.63 15.82 0.92
CA HIS A 77 0.41 15.02 -0.30
C HIS A 77 1.73 14.67 -1.00
N TYR A 78 2.67 15.61 -1.06
CA TYR A 78 4.01 15.34 -1.57
C TYR A 78 4.72 14.28 -0.72
N ARG A 79 4.73 14.45 0.61
CA ARG A 79 5.31 13.46 1.52
C ARG A 79 4.66 12.07 1.37
N ARG A 80 3.33 12.04 1.20
CA ARG A 80 2.58 10.80 0.95
C ARG A 80 3.11 10.09 -0.29
N VAL A 81 3.31 10.80 -1.40
CA VAL A 81 3.92 10.26 -2.63
C VAL A 81 5.32 9.71 -2.36
N MET A 82 6.15 10.47 -1.63
CA MET A 82 7.52 10.03 -1.31
C MET A 82 7.54 8.74 -0.49
N PHE A 83 6.65 8.58 0.49
CA PHE A 83 6.55 7.34 1.26
C PHE A 83 5.93 6.20 0.45
N ALA A 84 4.88 6.46 -0.33
CA ALA A 84 4.17 5.45 -1.12
C ALA A 84 5.07 4.82 -2.20
N THR A 85 5.88 5.65 -2.86
CA THR A 85 6.85 5.21 -3.87
C THR A 85 8.12 4.62 -3.28
N GLY A 86 8.32 4.76 -1.96
CA GLY A 86 9.56 4.37 -1.28
C GLY A 86 10.74 5.29 -1.57
N ALA A 87 10.54 6.43 -2.26
CA ALA A 87 11.56 7.46 -2.44
C ALA A 87 12.02 8.04 -1.09
N ARG A 88 11.14 8.05 -0.09
CA ARG A 88 11.47 8.26 1.32
C ARG A 88 11.11 7.02 2.13
N SER A 89 12.05 6.54 2.93
CA SER A 89 11.80 5.42 3.84
C SER A 89 11.06 5.88 5.09
N VAL A 90 10.15 5.06 5.57
CA VAL A 90 9.55 5.21 6.90
C VAL A 90 10.57 4.82 7.96
N PRO A 91 10.79 5.65 9.00
CA PRO A 91 11.73 5.31 10.08
C PRO A 91 11.34 4.02 10.82
N ALA A 92 12.33 3.24 11.21
CA ALA A 92 12.15 1.92 11.83
C ALA A 92 11.35 1.94 13.15
N TRP A 93 11.38 3.06 13.87
CA TRP A 93 10.73 3.22 15.16
C TRP A 93 9.25 3.63 15.05
N VAL A 94 8.75 3.89 13.83
CA VAL A 94 7.33 4.23 13.60
C VAL A 94 6.47 2.99 13.80
N GLU A 95 5.41 3.14 14.58
CA GLU A 95 4.39 2.11 14.78
C GLU A 95 3.66 1.82 13.47
N THR A 96 3.89 0.63 12.90
CA THR A 96 3.42 0.29 11.56
C THR A 96 1.91 0.13 11.49
N THR A 97 1.27 -0.24 12.61
CA THR A 97 -0.19 -0.36 12.70
C THR A 97 -0.92 0.99 12.64
N ALA A 98 -0.21 2.10 12.88
CA ALA A 98 -0.76 3.45 12.74
C ALA A 98 -0.66 3.99 11.30
N ILE A 99 0.15 3.35 10.44
CA ILE A 99 0.28 3.72 9.04
C ILE A 99 -0.98 3.30 8.30
N ASP A 100 -1.45 4.15 7.39
CA ASP A 100 -2.55 3.82 6.49
C ASP A 100 -2.26 2.52 5.74
N ALA A 101 -3.14 1.53 5.93
CA ALA A 101 -3.01 0.19 5.36
C ALA A 101 -2.96 0.20 3.81
N HIS A 102 -3.47 1.25 3.16
CA HIS A 102 -3.49 1.40 1.71
C HIS A 102 -2.26 2.15 1.16
N LEU A 103 -1.23 2.40 2.00
CA LEU A 103 -0.02 3.09 1.56
C LEU A 103 0.68 2.31 0.43
N GLY A 104 0.75 2.94 -0.74
CA GLY A 104 1.46 2.40 -1.90
C GLY A 104 0.69 1.33 -2.70
N GLU A 105 -0.61 1.11 -2.42
CA GLU A 105 -1.37 0.03 -3.09
C GLU A 105 -1.47 0.20 -4.62
N HIS A 106 -1.60 1.45 -5.07
CA HIS A 106 -1.85 1.80 -6.48
C HIS A 106 -0.64 2.44 -7.19
N VAL A 107 0.57 2.21 -6.67
CA VAL A 107 1.83 2.54 -7.36
C VAL A 107 2.58 1.24 -7.69
N SER A 108 3.35 1.25 -8.77
CA SER A 108 4.19 0.12 -9.20
C SER A 108 5.41 -0.07 -8.30
N SER A 109 5.87 1.01 -7.68
CA SER A 109 6.89 0.98 -6.65
C SER A 109 6.32 0.49 -5.32
N SER A 110 7.16 0.34 -4.29
CA SER A 110 6.72 -0.14 -2.98
C SER A 110 7.27 0.73 -1.86
N PRO A 111 6.47 0.99 -0.80
CA PRO A 111 6.94 1.67 0.39
C PRO A 111 8.15 0.96 1.00
N ARG A 112 9.01 1.73 1.66
CA ARG A 112 10.26 1.24 2.25
C ARG A 112 10.30 1.54 3.74
N VAL A 113 10.81 0.59 4.53
CA VAL A 113 11.03 0.76 5.97
C VAL A 113 12.52 0.72 6.24
N ALA A 114 13.04 1.73 6.93
CA ALA A 114 14.43 1.73 7.37
C ALA A 114 14.68 0.61 8.38
N VAL A 115 15.89 0.07 8.42
CA VAL A 115 16.34 -0.80 9.52
C VAL A 115 17.43 -0.14 10.36
N THR A 116 17.52 -0.58 11.61
CA THR A 116 18.42 -0.03 12.63
C THR A 116 19.90 -0.27 12.34
N ASP A 117 20.24 -1.19 11.43
CA ASP A 117 21.61 -1.48 10.97
C ASP A 117 22.01 -0.71 9.70
N GLY A 118 21.15 0.19 9.21
CA GLY A 118 21.40 1.02 8.03
C GLY A 118 20.97 0.42 6.69
N GLY A 119 20.39 -0.78 6.68
CA GLY A 119 19.68 -1.32 5.51
C GLY A 119 18.27 -0.74 5.28
N VAL A 120 17.55 -1.31 4.32
CA VAL A 120 16.13 -1.01 4.06
C VAL A 120 15.37 -2.30 3.74
N PHE A 121 14.24 -2.56 4.39
CA PHE A 121 13.31 -3.63 4.01
C PHE A 121 12.29 -3.10 2.98
N ALA A 122 11.99 -3.93 1.97
CA ALA A 122 10.97 -3.63 0.98
C ALA A 122 9.58 -4.01 1.54
N GLY A 123 8.76 -3.00 1.85
CA GLY A 123 7.32 -3.15 2.04
C GLY A 123 6.81 -3.22 3.48
N PHE A 124 5.68 -2.55 3.72
CA PHE A 124 4.69 -2.96 4.71
C PHE A 124 3.78 -3.97 4.02
N GLY A 125 3.74 -5.21 4.50
CA GLY A 125 3.03 -6.29 3.84
C GLY A 125 1.55 -5.98 3.66
N SER A 126 1.14 -5.71 2.42
CA SER A 126 -0.21 -5.95 1.88
C SER A 126 -0.16 -6.17 0.38
N LYS A 127 0.83 -6.94 -0.08
CA LYS A 127 0.74 -7.77 -1.30
C LYS A 127 1.44 -9.09 -0.97
N ALA A 128 0.65 -10.13 -0.72
CA ALA A 128 1.04 -11.54 -0.68
C ALA A 128 2.26 -11.89 0.22
N ASP A 129 2.05 -11.99 1.53
CA ASP A 129 2.79 -12.96 2.38
C ASP A 129 1.83 -13.99 2.99
N MET A 130 0.69 -14.27 2.34
CA MET A 130 0.07 -15.57 2.55
C MET A 130 0.78 -16.51 1.58
N GLY A 131 1.75 -17.25 2.11
CA GLY A 131 2.65 -18.11 1.35
C GLY A 131 1.93 -18.88 0.25
N THR A 132 2.33 -18.63 -0.99
CA THR A 132 1.98 -19.49 -2.12
C THR A 132 2.65 -20.84 -1.89
N GLN A 133 1.96 -21.72 -1.17
CA GLN A 133 2.17 -23.15 -1.31
C GLN A 133 1.60 -23.54 -2.67
N THR A 134 2.37 -23.34 -3.75
CA THR A 134 2.23 -24.17 -4.95
C THR A 134 2.73 -25.57 -4.60
N SER A 135 1.96 -26.27 -3.80
CA SER A 135 2.12 -27.70 -3.53
C SER A 135 1.08 -28.41 -4.38
N SER A 136 1.42 -28.67 -5.63
CA SER A 136 0.63 -29.47 -6.57
C SER A 136 0.62 -30.97 -6.21
N ASP A 137 0.76 -31.34 -4.95
CA ASP A 137 0.85 -32.74 -4.55
C ASP A 137 0.46 -32.95 -3.07
N LYS A 138 -0.75 -33.51 -2.89
CA LYS A 138 -1.37 -34.14 -1.69
C LYS A 138 -2.21 -33.27 -0.72
N THR A 139 -3.53 -33.34 -0.97
CA THR A 139 -4.66 -33.43 -0.02
C THR A 139 -4.89 -32.28 0.97
N ILE A 140 -5.26 -31.08 0.47
CA ILE A 140 -6.21 -30.25 1.23
C ILE A 140 -7.59 -30.82 0.94
N GLU A 141 -8.22 -31.43 1.95
CA GLU A 141 -9.60 -31.91 1.85
C GLU A 141 -10.51 -30.73 1.50
N ARG A 142 -11.47 -30.97 0.60
CA ARG A 142 -12.46 -29.97 0.25
C ARG A 142 -13.37 -29.69 1.46
N PRO A 143 -13.92 -28.47 1.59
CA PRO A 143 -14.83 -28.17 2.68
C PRO A 143 -16.08 -29.08 2.64
N ASP A 144 -16.66 -29.35 3.81
CA ASP A 144 -17.79 -30.29 3.98
C ASP A 144 -19.05 -29.89 3.19
N ASP A 145 -19.21 -28.59 2.87
CA ASP A 145 -20.29 -28.01 2.07
C ASP A 145 -19.91 -27.81 0.58
N CYS A 146 -19.03 -28.67 0.07
CA CYS A 146 -18.61 -28.65 -1.33
C CYS A 146 -19.72 -29.12 -2.29
N ASP A 147 -20.51 -28.17 -2.80
CA ASP A 147 -21.52 -28.40 -3.87
C ASP A 147 -20.98 -28.07 -5.28
N CYS A 148 -19.75 -28.48 -5.61
CA CYS A 148 -19.19 -28.22 -6.95
C CYS A 148 -19.92 -29.03 -8.02
N ILE A 149 -20.35 -28.34 -9.10
CA ILE A 149 -20.80 -29.01 -10.33
C ILE A 149 -19.55 -29.57 -11.06
N PRO A 150 -19.53 -30.87 -11.41
CA PRO A 150 -18.45 -31.45 -12.21
C PRO A 150 -18.24 -30.70 -13.53
N ASP A 151 -16.98 -30.59 -13.96
CA ASP A 151 -16.56 -29.93 -15.20
C ASP A 151 -16.93 -28.44 -15.33
N ALA A 152 -17.45 -27.81 -14.28
CA ALA A 152 -17.60 -26.36 -14.25
C ALA A 152 -16.22 -25.69 -14.27
N SER A 153 -16.11 -24.57 -14.99
CA SER A 153 -14.87 -23.79 -15.06
C SER A 153 -14.54 -23.07 -13.75
N LEU A 154 -15.51 -22.96 -12.83
CA LEU A 154 -15.38 -22.26 -11.56
C LEU A 154 -15.83 -23.15 -10.38
N PRO A 155 -15.19 -23.02 -9.21
CA PRO A 155 -15.58 -23.73 -8.00
C PRO A 155 -16.90 -23.21 -7.41
N CYS A 156 -17.53 -24.02 -6.57
CA CYS A 156 -18.61 -23.54 -5.71
C CYS A 156 -18.08 -22.50 -4.70
N PHE A 157 -18.99 -21.74 -4.11
CA PHE A 157 -18.66 -20.65 -3.19
C PHE A 157 -17.81 -21.11 -1.99
N ALA A 158 -18.13 -22.26 -1.39
CA ALA A 158 -17.38 -22.83 -0.27
C ALA A 158 -15.92 -23.16 -0.64
N CYS A 159 -15.73 -23.73 -1.84
CA CYS A 159 -14.40 -24.02 -2.38
C CYS A 159 -13.63 -22.74 -2.70
N TRP A 160 -14.28 -21.74 -3.30
CA TRP A 160 -13.64 -20.44 -3.56
C TRP A 160 -13.20 -19.74 -2.27
N MET A 161 -14.04 -19.73 -1.24
CA MET A 161 -13.71 -19.21 0.09
C MET A 161 -12.56 -19.95 0.76
N SER A 162 -12.38 -21.23 0.43
CA SER A 162 -11.29 -22.08 0.92
C SER A 162 -10.02 -22.01 0.06
N GLY A 163 -9.97 -21.14 -0.96
CA GLY A 163 -8.79 -20.91 -1.80
C GLY A 163 -8.67 -21.83 -3.02
N PHE A 164 -9.72 -22.58 -3.38
CA PHE A 164 -9.73 -23.33 -4.63
C PHE A 164 -10.12 -22.43 -5.81
N GLU A 165 -9.44 -22.59 -6.94
CA GLU A 165 -9.71 -21.84 -8.17
C GLU A 165 -10.43 -22.66 -9.24
N THR A 166 -10.63 -23.97 -9.00
CA THR A 166 -11.28 -24.91 -9.93
C THR A 166 -12.35 -25.75 -9.24
N ALA A 167 -13.39 -26.12 -9.99
CA ALA A 167 -14.42 -27.04 -9.52
C ALA A 167 -13.84 -28.36 -9.01
N ASN A 168 -14.61 -29.04 -8.17
CA ASN A 168 -14.27 -30.39 -7.75
C ASN A 168 -14.50 -31.35 -8.91
N PRO A 169 -13.46 -32.01 -9.46
CA PRO A 169 -13.66 -33.02 -10.48
C PRO A 169 -14.50 -34.20 -9.95
N ASP A 170 -14.46 -34.44 -8.64
CA ASP A 170 -15.21 -35.50 -7.95
C ASP A 170 -16.49 -34.98 -7.28
N GLY A 171 -16.99 -33.80 -7.66
CA GLY A 171 -18.24 -33.25 -7.10
C GLY A 171 -19.44 -34.16 -7.41
N GLU A 172 -20.35 -34.35 -6.46
CA GLU A 172 -21.61 -35.04 -6.77
C GLU A 172 -22.51 -34.13 -7.61
N PRO A 173 -23.21 -34.67 -8.63
CA PRO A 173 -24.21 -33.90 -9.35
C PRO A 173 -25.34 -33.52 -8.38
N VAL A 174 -25.56 -32.22 -8.20
CA VAL A 174 -26.72 -31.73 -7.46
C VAL A 174 -28.00 -32.19 -8.17
N ASN A 175 -28.83 -32.99 -7.49
CA ASN A 175 -30.18 -33.25 -7.94
C ASN A 175 -30.95 -31.93 -7.83
N VAL A 176 -31.24 -31.32 -8.98
CA VAL A 176 -32.17 -30.20 -9.08
C VAL A 176 -33.58 -30.79 -9.07
N ASP A 177 -34.02 -31.24 -7.89
CA ASP A 177 -35.44 -31.53 -7.67
C ASP A 177 -36.16 -30.19 -7.46
N ASP A 178 -37.21 -29.98 -8.26
CA ASP A 178 -38.09 -28.80 -8.43
C ASP A 178 -38.57 -28.13 -7.12
#